data_AF-H0SG98-F1
#
_entry.id   AF-H0SG98-F1
#
_cell.length_a   1.000
_cell.length_b   1.000
_cell.length_c   1.000
_cell.angle_alpha   90.00
_cell.angle_beta   90.00
_cell.angle_gamma   90.00
#
_symmetry.space_group_name_H-M   'P 1'
#
loop_
_entity.id
_entity.type
_entity.pdbx_description
1 polymer ?
#
loop_
_entity_poly.entity_id
_entity_poly.type
_entity_poly.pdbx_seq_one_letter_code
_entity_poly.pdbx_strand_id
1 'polypeptide(L)'
;MDGVAALAGDTDGADGGGGSASDPAGALVDAEVIAAMRAQNLDPQAYLANNDATAFFAATGGLLQTGPTLTNVNDVRVILVD
;
A
#
# COMPACT_ATOMS: atom_id res chain seq x y z
N MET A 1 4.86 15.16 -2.72
CA MET A 1 4.23 15.32 -1.39
C MET A 1 5.42 15.36 -0.49
N ASP A 2 5.98 16.55 -0.33
CA ASP A 2 7.35 16.65 0.13
C ASP A 2 7.30 16.75 1.65
N GLY A 3 8.07 15.92 2.34
CA GLY A 3 8.11 15.84 3.81
C GLY A 3 6.93 15.10 4.46
N VAL A 4 6.13 14.32 3.71
CA VAL A 4 5.11 13.43 4.30
C VAL A 4 5.23 12.04 3.70
N ALA A 5 5.15 11.02 4.54
CA ALA A 5 4.96 9.62 4.16
C ALA A 5 3.90 8.97 5.05
N ALA A 6 3.14 8.03 4.50
CA ALA A 6 2.18 7.25 5.26
C ALA A 6 2.28 5.77 4.92
N LEU A 7 2.07 4.92 5.93
CA LEU A 7 2.02 3.47 5.80
C LEU A 7 0.76 2.96 6.48
N ALA A 8 0.12 2.00 5.83
CA ALA A 8 -0.96 1.20 6.36
C ALA A 8 -0.62 -0.28 6.16
N GLY A 9 -0.53 -1.06 7.23
CA GLY A 9 -0.30 -2.50 7.12
C GLY A 9 -1.03 -3.32 8.18
N ASP A 10 -1.50 -4.49 7.78
CA ASP A 10 -2.10 -5.50 8.63
C ASP A 10 -1.02 -6.42 9.20
N THR A 11 -1.07 -6.69 10.50
CA THR A 11 0.07 -7.31 11.20
C THR A 11 0.23 -8.79 10.94
N ASP A 12 -0.75 -9.46 10.33
CA ASP A 12 -0.64 -10.86 9.87
C ASP A 12 0.11 -11.03 8.56
N GLY A 13 0.41 -9.91 7.89
CA GLY A 13 1.15 -9.88 6.64
C GLY A 13 0.28 -9.96 5.40
N ALA A 14 -1.05 -9.85 5.51
CA ALA A 14 -1.98 -9.83 4.39
C ALA A 14 -3.13 -8.82 4.59
N ASP A 15 -3.27 -7.88 3.66
CA ASP A 15 -4.38 -6.91 3.57
C ASP A 15 -5.33 -7.36 2.43
N GLY A 16 -6.28 -8.22 2.78
CA GLY A 16 -7.14 -8.89 1.80
C GLY A 16 -6.39 -9.96 0.99
N GLY A 17 -6.69 -10.06 -0.31
CA GLY A 17 -6.07 -11.05 -1.20
C GLY A 17 -6.71 -12.44 -1.18
N GLY A 18 -5.94 -13.44 -1.62
CA GLY A 18 -6.38 -14.84 -1.78
C GLY A 18 -5.87 -15.81 -0.70
N GLY A 19 -5.13 -15.30 0.29
CA GLY A 19 -4.40 -16.11 1.27
C GLY A 19 -3.06 -16.62 0.76
N SER A 20 -2.48 -15.96 -0.26
CA SER A 20 -1.15 -16.26 -0.78
C SER A 20 -0.07 -15.66 0.09
N ALA A 21 1.09 -16.32 0.19
CA ALA A 21 2.28 -15.76 0.84
C ALA A 21 2.83 -14.50 0.13
N SER A 22 2.36 -14.22 -1.08
CA SER A 22 2.69 -13.02 -1.87
C SER A 22 1.65 -11.90 -1.74
N ASP A 23 0.56 -12.11 -1.01
CA ASP A 23 -0.42 -11.05 -0.78
C ASP A 23 0.26 -9.91 -0.02
N PRO A 24 -0.02 -8.64 -0.38
CA PRO A 24 0.59 -7.51 0.31
C PRO A 24 0.02 -7.42 1.71
N ALA A 25 0.84 -7.00 2.68
CA ALA A 25 0.40 -6.67 4.03
C ALA A 25 -0.30 -5.30 4.09
N GLY A 26 -0.33 -4.54 2.99
CA GLY A 26 -0.90 -3.20 2.90
C GLY A 26 -0.09 -2.35 1.92
N ALA A 27 0.06 -1.05 2.21
CA ALA A 27 0.74 -0.11 1.34
C ALA A 27 1.47 1.02 2.07
N LEU A 28 2.45 1.61 1.38
CA LEU A 28 3.14 2.85 1.72
C LEU A 28 2.91 3.88 0.61
N VAL A 29 2.80 5.15 0.99
CA VAL A 29 2.72 6.29 0.08
C VAL A 29 3.68 7.39 0.53
N ASP A 30 4.47 7.87 -0.42
CA ASP A 30 5.41 8.98 -0.26
C ASP A 30 5.48 9.81 -1.55
N ALA A 31 6.46 10.70 -1.67
CA ALA A 31 6.66 11.49 -2.87
C ALA A 31 6.99 10.65 -4.12
N GLU A 32 7.65 9.50 -3.97
CA GLU A 32 8.04 8.61 -5.09
C GLU A 32 6.80 7.91 -5.66
N VAL A 33 5.93 7.39 -4.80
CA VAL A 33 4.65 6.79 -5.20
C VAL A 33 3.78 7.81 -5.96
N ILE A 34 3.70 9.05 -5.47
CA ILE A 34 2.95 10.12 -6.15
C ILE A 34 3.59 10.51 -7.49
N ALA A 35 4.93 10.51 -7.58
CA ALA A 35 5.63 10.76 -8.84
C ALA A 35 5.38 9.64 -9.86
N ALA A 36 5.42 8.37 -9.42
CA ALA A 36 5.14 7.21 -10.26
C ALA A 36 3.69 7.20 -10.79
N MET A 37 2.72 7.51 -9.92
CA MET A 37 1.31 7.67 -10.29
C MET A 37 1.15 8.71 -11.41
N ARG A 38 1.79 9.89 -11.26
CA ARG A 38 1.73 10.97 -12.25
C ARG A 38 2.41 10.60 -13.56
N ALA A 39 3.59 9.98 -13.50
CA ALA A 39 4.32 9.55 -14.68
C ALA A 39 3.56 8.53 -15.53
N GLN A 40 2.75 7.70 -14.88
CA GLN A 40 1.90 6.68 -15.53
C GLN A 40 0.48 7.18 -15.84
N ASN A 41 0.15 8.42 -15.49
CA ASN A 41 -1.17 9.01 -15.66
C ASN A 41 -2.31 8.15 -15.05
N LEU A 42 -2.07 7.59 -13.87
CA LEU A 42 -3.05 6.78 -13.14
C LEU A 42 -4.04 7.69 -12.41
N ASP A 43 -5.33 7.30 -12.40
CA ASP A 43 -6.37 7.95 -11.62
C ASP A 43 -6.63 7.19 -10.31
N PRO A 44 -6.11 7.64 -9.16
CA PRO A 44 -6.29 6.94 -7.88
C PRO A 44 -7.77 6.85 -7.46
N GLN A 45 -8.63 7.78 -7.87
CA GLN A 45 -10.06 7.71 -7.53
C GLN A 45 -10.75 6.57 -8.26
N ALA A 46 -10.38 6.31 -9.52
CA ALA A 46 -10.91 5.20 -10.29
C ALA A 46 -10.54 3.84 -9.66
N TYR A 47 -9.28 3.66 -9.25
CA TYR A 47 -8.84 2.43 -8.55
C TYR A 47 -9.57 2.25 -7.22
N LEU A 48 -9.74 3.32 -6.43
CA LEU A 48 -10.48 3.27 -5.18
C LEU A 48 -11.95 2.90 -5.40
N ALA A 49 -12.63 3.54 -6.36
CA ALA A 49 -14.02 3.26 -6.70
C ALA A 49 -14.23 1.81 -7.18
N ASN A 50 -13.19 1.22 -7.78
CA ASN A 50 -13.20 -0.16 -8.24
C ASN A 50 -12.71 -1.19 -7.18
N ASN A 51 -12.41 -0.76 -5.94
CA ASN A 51 -11.78 -1.59 -4.90
C ASN A 51 -10.48 -2.27 -5.37
N ASP A 52 -9.70 -1.61 -6.21
CA ASP A 52 -8.50 -2.15 -6.86
C ASP A 52 -7.22 -1.43 -6.39
N ALA A 53 -7.10 -1.21 -5.08
CA ALA A 53 -5.93 -0.55 -4.50
C ALA A 53 -4.64 -1.34 -4.74
N THR A 54 -4.71 -2.69 -4.76
CA THR A 54 -3.55 -3.55 -5.01
C THR A 54 -2.91 -3.29 -6.37
N ALA A 55 -3.70 -3.15 -7.45
CA ALA A 55 -3.15 -2.85 -8.77
C ALA A 55 -2.52 -1.45 -8.84
N PHE A 56 -3.14 -0.45 -8.18
CA PHE A 56 -2.57 0.89 -8.09
C PHE A 56 -1.19 0.85 -7.44
N PHE A 57 -1.08 0.28 -6.23
CA PHE A 57 0.18 0.26 -5.49
C PHE A 57 1.22 -0.68 -6.12
N ALA A 58 0.80 -1.73 -6.83
CA ALA A 58 1.70 -2.54 -7.63
C ALA A 58 2.33 -1.72 -8.78
N ALA A 59 1.54 -0.91 -9.46
CA ALA A 59 2.01 -0.07 -10.56
C ALA A 59 2.92 1.08 -10.08
N THR A 60 2.66 1.62 -8.88
CA THR A 60 3.44 2.74 -8.32
C THR A 60 4.59 2.31 -7.40
N GLY A 61 4.72 1.02 -7.10
CA GLY A 61 5.76 0.49 -6.20
C GLY A 61 5.48 0.69 -4.71
N GLY A 62 4.25 1.00 -4.32
CA GLY A 62 3.87 1.30 -2.93
C GLY A 62 3.34 0.10 -2.14
N LEU A 63 3.43 -1.13 -2.64
CA LEU A 63 2.99 -2.30 -1.88
C LEU A 63 3.91 -2.59 -0.68
N LEU A 64 3.32 -2.86 0.47
CA LEU A 64 4.04 -3.38 1.63
C LEU A 64 4.04 -4.91 1.58
N GLN A 65 5.22 -5.52 1.44
CA GLN A 65 5.37 -6.97 1.38
C GLN A 65 6.24 -7.47 2.53
N THR A 66 5.60 -8.01 3.56
CA THR A 66 6.29 -8.63 4.70
C THR A 66 6.39 -10.14 4.56
N GLY A 67 5.48 -10.75 3.79
CA GLY A 67 5.14 -12.17 3.91
C GLY A 67 4.37 -12.45 5.20
N PRO A 68 3.96 -13.72 5.43
CA PRO A 68 3.18 -14.11 6.61
C PRO A 68 4.01 -13.92 7.88
N THR A 69 3.52 -13.08 8.79
CA THR A 69 4.22 -12.77 10.04
C THR A 69 3.89 -13.76 11.16
N LEU A 70 2.82 -14.56 10.98
CA LEU A 70 2.30 -15.56 11.91
C LEU A 70 1.81 -15.00 13.26
N THR A 71 1.43 -13.72 13.30
CA THR A 71 0.74 -13.08 14.43
C THR A 71 -0.34 -12.15 13.90
N ASN A 72 -1.41 -11.91 14.64
CA ASN A 72 -2.41 -10.91 14.26
C ASN A 72 -2.81 -10.07 15.47
N VAL A 73 -2.47 -8.78 15.42
CA VAL A 73 -2.90 -7.75 16.37
C VAL A 73 -3.63 -6.60 15.65
N ASN A 74 -4.28 -6.90 14.53
CA ASN A 74 -4.94 -5.98 13.59
C ASN A 74 -3.94 -5.05 12.85
N ASP A 75 -4.43 -3.88 12.45
CA ASP A 75 -3.72 -2.88 11.68
C ASP A 75 -2.71 -2.04 12.47
N VAL A 76 -1.64 -1.64 11.78
CA VAL A 76 -0.77 -0.52 12.15
C VAL A 76 -0.83 0.56 11.08
N ARG A 77 -0.94 1.81 11.51
CA ARG A 77 -0.89 3.01 10.65
C ARG A 77 0.21 3.94 11.15
N VAL A 78 1.05 4.42 10.25
CA VAL A 78 2.15 5.36 10.55
C VAL A 78 2.06 6.54 9.59
N ILE A 79 2.20 7.75 10.12
CA ILE A 79 2.33 8.97 9.32
C ILE A 79 3.59 9.67 9.81
N LEU A 80 4.55 9.86 8.90
CA LEU A 80 5.77 10.62 9.14
C LEU A 80 5.63 12.01 8.51
N VAL A 81 6.00 13.03 9.26
CA VAL A 81 6.04 14.43 8.81
C VAL A 81 7.38 15.02 9.21
N ASP A 82 8.08 15.64 8.26
CA ASP A 82 9.36 16.35 8.45
C ASP A 82 9.16 17.85 8.66
#